data_AF-A0A3N5WN46-F1
#
_entry.id   AF-A0A3N5WN46-F1
#
_cell.length_a   1.000
_cell.length_b   1.000
_cell.length_c   1.000
_cell.angle_alpha   90.00
_cell.angle_beta   90.00
_cell.angle_gamma   90.00
#
_symmetry.space_group_name_H-M   'P 1'
#
loop_
_entity.id
_entity.type
_entity.pdbx_description
1 polymer ?
#
loop_
_entity_poly.entity_id
_entity_poly.type
_entity_poly.pdbx_seq_one_letter_code
_entity_poly.pdbx_strand_id
1 'polypeptide(L)' 'MVTDSGGVLSHSAVVAREYRIPAVVGTGNATATFKDGQLLEVDGNAGTVRVVVEEQINEPALAG' A
#
# COMPACT_ATOMS: atom_id res chain seq x y z
N MET A 1 -3.89 -1.13 -5.12
CA MET A 1 -4.71 -1.31 -3.90
C MET A 1 -4.04 -2.35 -3.00
N VAL A 2 -3.98 -2.11 -1.70
CA VAL A 2 -3.46 -3.10 -0.73
C VAL A 2 -4.51 -3.32 0.35
N THR A 3 -4.83 -4.57 0.69
CA THR A 3 -5.83 -4.87 1.73
C THR A 3 -5.38 -6.00 2.65
N ASP A 4 -5.60 -5.84 3.95
CA ASP A 4 -5.25 -6.88 4.94
C ASP A 4 -6.17 -8.09 4.87
N SER A 5 -7.43 -7.86 4.52
CA SER A 5 -8.44 -8.90 4.38
C SER A 5 -8.95 -8.99 2.95
N GLY A 6 -9.54 -10.13 2.63
CA GLY A 6 -10.13 -10.40 1.31
C GLY A 6 -9.24 -11.30 0.45
N GLY A 7 -9.87 -11.98 -0.51
CA GLY A 7 -9.19 -12.86 -1.47
C GLY A 7 -9.18 -12.29 -2.88
N VAL A 8 -8.62 -13.05 -3.81
CA VAL A 8 -8.46 -12.68 -5.24
C VAL A 8 -9.80 -12.37 -5.94
N LEU A 9 -10.92 -12.84 -5.40
CA LEU A 9 -12.28 -12.61 -5.91
C LEU A 9 -13.07 -11.59 -5.05
N SER A 10 -12.42 -10.90 -4.11
CA SER A 10 -13.08 -9.89 -3.27
C SER A 10 -13.47 -8.64 -4.08
N HIS A 11 -14.41 -7.86 -3.56
CA HIS A 11 -14.81 -6.59 -4.16
C HIS A 11 -13.60 -5.69 -4.47
N SER A 12 -12.67 -5.56 -3.51
CA SER A 12 -11.44 -4.79 -3.68
C SER A 12 -10.57 -5.29 -4.84
N ALA A 13 -10.49 -6.61 -5.04
CA ALA A 13 -9.71 -7.19 -6.14
C ALA A 13 -10.39 -7.01 -7.51
N VAL A 14 -11.72 -7.11 -7.57
CA VAL A 14 -12.50 -6.87 -8.80
C VAL A 14 -12.37 -5.41 -9.22
N VAL A 15 -12.58 -4.48 -8.27
CA VAL A 15 -12.41 -3.04 -8.50
C VAL A 15 -11.00 -2.74 -9.02
N ALA A 16 -9.95 -3.23 -8.35
CA ALA A 16 -8.58 -3.01 -8.83
C ALA A 16 -8.35 -3.43 -10.30
N ARG A 17 -8.95 -4.54 -10.73
CA ARG A 17 -8.86 -5.04 -12.11
C ARG A 17 -9.58 -4.13 -13.09
N GLU A 18 -10.78 -3.67 -12.75
CA GLU A 18 -11.56 -2.74 -13.58
C GLU A 18 -10.81 -1.41 -13.79
N TYR A 19 -10.17 -0.91 -12.73
CA TYR A 19 -9.35 0.30 -12.78
C TYR A 19 -7.94 0.06 -13.36
N ARG A 20 -7.57 -1.18 -13.70
CA ARG A 20 -6.26 -1.56 -14.24
C ARG A 20 -5.09 -1.09 -13.35
N ILE A 21 -5.26 -1.18 -12.04
CA ILE A 21 -4.24 -0.85 -11.05
C ILE A 21 -3.71 -2.12 -10.36
N PRO A 22 -2.42 -2.17 -9.99
CA PRO A 22 -1.86 -3.32 -9.27
C PRO A 22 -2.55 -3.48 -7.91
N ALA A 23 -2.80 -4.72 -7.49
CA ALA A 23 -3.38 -5.00 -6.19
C ALA A 23 -2.81 -6.23 -5.50
N VAL A 24 -2.65 -6.11 -4.18
CA VAL A 24 -2.25 -7.18 -3.27
C VAL A 24 -3.30 -7.24 -2.15
N VAL A 25 -4.01 -8.37 -2.06
CA VAL A 25 -5.13 -8.55 -1.13
C VAL A 25 -4.83 -9.70 -0.17
N GLY A 26 -5.34 -9.60 1.05
CA GLY A 26 -5.12 -10.62 2.08
C GLY A 26 -3.73 -10.55 2.70
N THR A 27 -3.14 -9.35 2.83
CA THR A 27 -1.81 -9.15 3.43
C THR A 27 -1.76 -9.44 4.93
N GLY A 28 -2.90 -9.49 5.61
CA GLY A 28 -3.02 -9.74 7.04
C GLY A 28 -2.63 -8.55 7.92
N ASN A 29 -1.51 -7.88 7.66
CA ASN A 29 -0.95 -6.83 8.52
C ASN A 29 -0.26 -5.67 7.77
N ALA A 30 -0.49 -5.48 6.48
CA ALA A 30 0.12 -4.40 5.71
C ALA A 30 -0.24 -3.02 6.29
N THR A 31 -1.50 -2.79 6.67
CA THR A 31 -1.89 -1.47 7.21
C THR A 31 -1.32 -1.19 8.61
N ALA A 32 -0.92 -2.22 9.33
CA ALA A 32 -0.21 -2.09 10.61
C ALA A 32 1.32 -1.98 10.42
N THR A 33 1.84 -2.52 9.32
CA THR A 33 3.27 -2.54 9.00
C THR A 33 3.72 -1.23 8.36
N PHE A 34 2.92 -0.71 7.43
CA PHE A 34 3.20 0.53 6.72
C PHE A 34 2.50 1.70 7.41
N LYS A 35 3.14 2.86 7.38
CA LYS A 35 2.65 4.11 7.96
C LYS A 35 2.24 5.07 6.87
N ASP A 36 1.30 5.93 7.20
CA ASP A 36 0.90 7.02 6.32
C ASP A 36 2.10 7.91 5.97
N GLY A 37 2.13 8.39 4.74
CA GLY A 37 3.26 9.17 4.20
C GLY A 37 4.41 8.33 3.63
N GLN A 38 4.43 7.00 3.81
CA GLN A 38 5.43 6.16 3.17
C GLN A 38 5.14 5.94 1.68
N LEU A 39 6.17 6.04 0.85
CA LEU A 39 6.08 5.65 -0.55
C LEU A 39 6.26 4.14 -0.68
N LEU A 40 5.22 3.46 -1.16
CA LEU A 40 5.19 2.01 -1.34
C LEU A 40 5.18 1.63 -2.82
N GLU A 41 5.95 0.61 -3.18
CA GLU A 41 5.85 -0.09 -4.46
C GLU A 41 4.95 -1.31 -4.26
N VAL A 42 3.98 -1.46 -5.18
CA VAL A 42 3.01 -2.55 -5.17
C VAL A 42 3.18 -3.38 -6.44
N ASP A 43 3.64 -4.61 -6.29
CA ASP A 43 3.69 -5.59 -7.38
C ASP A 43 2.50 -6.56 -7.25
N GLY A 44 1.47 -6.30 -8.04
CA GLY A 44 0.26 -7.15 -8.07
C GLY A 44 0.46 -8.50 -8.76
N ASN A 45 1.55 -8.71 -9.48
CA ASN A 45 1.86 -9.98 -10.15
C ASN A 45 2.64 -10.92 -9.22
N ALA A 46 3.62 -10.38 -8.49
CA ALA A 46 4.35 -11.11 -7.45
C ALA A 46 3.58 -11.20 -6.13
N GLY A 47 2.56 -10.35 -5.93
CA GLY A 47 1.80 -10.30 -4.68
C GLY A 47 2.56 -9.63 -3.53
N THR A 48 3.47 -8.71 -3.83
CA THR A 48 4.38 -8.11 -2.84
C THR A 48 4.22 -6.60 -2.74
N VAL A 49 4.45 -6.06 -1.54
CA VAL A 49 4.46 -4.61 -1.26
C VAL A 49 5.74 -4.27 -0.50
N ARG A 50 6.45 -3.21 -0.92
CA ARG A 50 7.71 -2.78 -0.29
C ARG A 50 7.79 -1.26 -0.17
N VAL A 51 8.52 -0.77 0.83
CA VAL A 51 8.85 0.65 0.98
C VAL A 51 9.95 1.01 -0.03
N VAL A 52 9.75 2.09 -0.78
CA VAL A 52 10.71 2.58 -1.80
C VAL A 52 11.60 3.67 -1.24
N VAL A 53 11.01 4.59 -0.47
CA VAL A 53 11.72 5.64 0.26
C VAL A 53 11.03 5.85 1.60
N GLU A 54 11.80 5.91 2.69
CA GLU A 54 11.36 6.56 3.91
C GLU A 54 11.61 8.05 3.72
N GLU A 55 10.62 8.77 3.18
CA GLU A 55 10.74 10.22 3.09
C GLU A 55 10.71 10.79 4.51
N GLN A 56 11.89 11.12 5.04
CA GLN A 56 12.03 11.91 6.25
C GLN A 56 11.51 13.31 5.94
N ILE A 57 10.22 13.55 6.14
CA ILE A 57 9.67 14.90 6.24
C ILE A 57 10.26 15.57 7.49
N ASN A 58 11.44 16.14 7.34
CA ASN A 58 12.05 16.99 8.32
C ASN A 58 11.31 18.34 8.22
N GLU A 59 10.21 18.50 8.95
CA GLU A 59 9.60 19.83 9.09
C GLU A 59 10.66 20.75 9.71
N PRO A 60 11.08 21.85 9.06
CA PRO A 60 11.90 22.83 9.74
C PRO A 60 11.03 23.36 10.87
N ALA A 61 11.48 23.15 12.11
CA ALA A 61 10.89 23.75 13.29
C ALA A 61 10.57 25.20 12.97
N LEU A 62 9.28 25.54 12.94
CA LEU A 62 8.81 26.90 12.78
C LEU A 62 9.49 27.69 13.90
N ALA A 63 10.55 28.41 13.55
CA ALA A 63 11.24 29.32 14.45
C ALA A 63 10.19 30.34 14.91
N GLY A 64 10.17 30.56 16.21
CA GLY A 64 9.14 31.33 16.93
C GLY A 64 8.99 32.79 16.53
#